data_AF-A0A1M5J0X0-F1
#
_entry.id   AF-A0A1M5J0X0-F1
#
_cell.length_a   1.000
_cell.length_b   1.000
_cell.length_c   1.000
_cell.angle_alpha   90.00
_cell.angle_beta   90.00
_cell.angle_gamma   90.00
#
_symmetry.space_group_name_H-M   'P 1'
#
loop_
_entity.id
_entity.type
_entity.pdbx_description
1 polymer ?
#
loop_
_entity_poly.entity_id
_entity_poly.type
_entity_poly.pdbx_seq_one_letter_code
_entity_poly.pdbx_strand_id
1 'polypeptide(L)'
;MNGTVIYHVLSDESLDKKLKELLLTKEESLIERFHGVIVPSSWVCKIHNVSEATVTRYVKRGLLPVIERTSSRSNLQFRLSDILKTDFDKLRKLI
;
A
#
# COMPACT_ATOMS: atom_id res chain seq x y z
N MET A 1 -11.52 19.31 20.92
CA MET A 1 -11.73 17.84 20.88
C MET A 1 -10.41 17.20 20.52
N ASN A 2 -9.68 16.71 21.52
CA ASN A 2 -8.37 16.09 21.31
C ASN A 2 -8.59 14.68 20.78
N GLY A 3 -8.48 14.51 19.46
CA GLY A 3 -8.54 13.21 18.82
C GLY A 3 -7.29 12.41 19.15
N THR A 4 -7.39 11.51 20.11
CA THR A 4 -6.34 10.52 20.40
C THR A 4 -6.18 9.63 19.17
N VAL A 5 -5.12 9.84 18.40
CA VAL A 5 -4.71 8.94 17.33
C VAL A 5 -4.17 7.68 18.02
N ILE A 6 -4.98 6.63 18.05
CA ILE A 6 -4.56 5.33 18.59
C ILE A 6 -3.60 4.72 17.57
N TYR A 7 -2.30 4.88 17.80
CA TYR A 7 -1.30 3.99 17.23
C TYR A 7 -1.49 2.63 17.90
N HIS A 8 -2.43 1.83 17.40
CA HIS A 8 -2.38 0.40 17.67
C HIS A 8 -1.14 -0.11 16.96
N VAL A 9 -0.03 -0.18 17.71
CA VAL A 9 1.13 -0.99 17.36
C VAL A 9 0.65 -2.43 17.39
N LEU A 10 -0.01 -2.84 16.32
CA LEU A 10 -0.24 -4.23 16.01
C LEU A 10 1.15 -4.81 15.80
N SER A 11 1.49 -5.86 16.54
CA SER A 11 2.69 -6.64 16.24
C SER A 11 2.67 -7.00 14.76
N ASP A 12 3.83 -6.94 14.10
CA ASP A 12 3.97 -7.15 12.64
C ASP A 12 3.22 -8.42 12.17
N GLU A 13 3.21 -9.48 12.98
CA GLU A 13 2.51 -10.75 12.68
C GLU A 13 0.97 -10.65 12.68
N SER A 14 0.39 -9.85 13.58
CA SER A 14 -1.08 -9.70 13.68
C SER A 14 -1.63 -8.82 12.56
N LEU A 15 -0.84 -7.83 12.14
CA LEU A 15 -1.17 -6.92 11.05
C LEU A 15 -1.09 -7.66 9.71
N ASP A 16 -0.05 -8.47 9.50
CA ASP A 16 0.14 -9.30 8.31
C ASP A 16 -0.99 -10.32 8.11
N LYS A 17 -1.45 -10.98 9.18
CA LYS A 17 -2.54 -11.95 9.08
C LYS A 17 -3.87 -11.28 8.68
N LYS A 18 -4.22 -10.17 9.32
CA LYS A 18 -5.42 -9.38 8.98
C LYS A 18 -5.36 -8.79 7.58
N LEU A 19 -4.19 -8.29 7.16
CA LEU A 19 -3.99 -7.80 5.80
C LEU A 19 -4.16 -8.92 4.76
N LYS A 20 -3.60 -10.11 5.02
CA LYS A 20 -3.79 -11.27 4.14
C LYS A 20 -5.25 -11.68 4.03
N GLU A 21 -5.97 -11.73 5.16
CA GLU A 21 -7.41 -12.03 5.16
C GLU A 21 -8.21 -10.98 4.36
N LEU A 22 -7.91 -9.68 4.53
CA LEU A 22 -8.53 -8.59 3.75
C LEU A 22 -8.22 -8.67 2.25
N LEU A 23 -6.97 -9.00 1.89
CA LEU A 23 -6.56 -9.18 0.49
C LEU A 23 -7.24 -10.39 -0.16
N LEU A 24 -7.54 -11.43 0.62
CA LEU A 24 -8.23 -12.63 0.16
C LEU A 24 -9.74 -12.39 -0.03
N THR A 25 -10.39 -11.64 0.86
CA THR A 25 -11.83 -11.36 0.74
C THR A 25 -12.14 -10.36 -0.35
N LYS A 26 -11.19 -9.49 -0.71
CA LYS A 26 -11.36 -8.38 -1.67
C LYS A 26 -12.62 -7.54 -1.41
N GLU A 27 -13.04 -7.47 -0.15
CA GLU A 27 -14.24 -6.74 0.21
C GLU A 27 -13.97 -5.24 0.14
N GLU A 28 -14.43 -4.59 -0.94
CA GLU A 28 -14.16 -3.18 -1.20
C GLU A 28 -14.57 -2.28 -0.02
N SER A 29 -15.68 -2.59 0.65
CA SER A 29 -16.20 -1.86 1.81
C SER A 29 -15.19 -1.76 2.97
N LEU A 30 -14.38 -2.81 3.17
CA LEU A 30 -13.35 -2.85 4.21
C LEU A 30 -12.08 -2.13 3.77
N ILE A 31 -11.75 -2.22 2.48
CA ILE A 31 -10.59 -1.54 1.90
C ILE A 31 -10.76 -0.01 1.95
N GLU A 32 -11.98 0.51 1.74
CA GLU A 32 -12.27 1.95 1.82
C GLU A 32 -11.96 2.57 3.18
N ARG A 33 -11.99 1.78 4.26
CA ARG A 33 -11.64 2.26 5.61
C ARG A 33 -10.19 2.75 5.70
N PHE A 34 -9.34 2.33 4.76
CA PHE A 34 -7.93 2.72 4.68
C PHE A 34 -7.68 3.87 3.69
N HIS A 35 -8.73 4.53 3.18
CA HIS A 35 -8.57 5.64 2.21
C HIS A 35 -7.77 6.83 2.78
N GLY A 36 -7.85 7.08 4.09
CA GLY A 36 -7.06 8.13 4.76
C GLY A 36 -5.65 7.72 5.17
N VAL A 37 -5.25 6.46 4.95
CA VAL A 37 -3.98 5.92 5.44
C VAL A 37 -2.89 6.05 4.37
N ILE A 38 -1.84 6.80 4.71
CA ILE A 38 -0.69 7.01 3.83
C ILE A 38 0.46 6.09 4.27
N VAL A 39 1.03 5.37 3.31
CA VAL A 39 2.10 4.40 3.54
C VAL A 39 3.29 4.66 2.62
N PRO A 40 4.53 4.38 3.08
CA PRO A 40 5.72 4.45 2.25
C PRO A 40 5.82 3.26 1.28
N SER A 41 6.71 3.36 0.30
CA SER A 41 7.01 2.28 -0.66
C SER A 41 7.39 0.94 -0.02
N SER A 42 8.03 0.97 1.16
CA SER A 42 8.42 -0.24 1.88
C SER A 42 7.23 -1.10 2.29
N TRP A 43 6.08 -0.49 2.58
CA TRP A 43 4.84 -1.22 2.86
C TRP A 43 4.28 -1.87 1.60
N VAL A 44 4.32 -1.18 0.46
CA VAL A 44 3.91 -1.75 -0.84
C VAL A 44 4.76 -2.98 -1.17
N CYS A 45 6.06 -2.91 -0.91
CA CYS A 45 6.99 -4.02 -1.10
C CYS A 45 6.62 -5.23 -0.24
N LYS A 46 6.29 -5.01 1.05
CA LYS A 46 5.86 -6.07 1.97
C LYS A 46 4.53 -6.69 1.56
N ILE A 47 3.51 -5.87 1.29
CA ILE A 47 2.15 -6.31 0.97
C ILE A 47 2.12 -7.16 -0.30
N HIS A 48 2.80 -6.70 -1.36
CA HIS A 48 2.74 -7.33 -2.69
C HIS A 48 3.95 -8.20 -3.02
N ASN A 49 4.86 -8.39 -2.07
CA ASN A 49 6.10 -9.15 -2.21
C ASN A 49 6.88 -8.78 -3.49
N VAL A 50 7.22 -7.50 -3.60
CA VAL A 50 7.98 -6.91 -4.71
C VAL A 50 9.15 -6.08 -4.20
N SER A 51 10.15 -5.86 -5.05
CA SER A 51 11.27 -4.98 -4.71
C SER A 51 10.93 -3.50 -4.90
N GLU A 52 11.66 -2.63 -4.19
CA GLU A 52 11.58 -1.17 -4.35
C GLU A 52 11.83 -0.71 -5.80
N ALA A 53 12.71 -1.41 -6.52
CA ALA A 53 12.97 -1.16 -7.93
C ALA A 53 11.71 -1.39 -8.80
N THR A 54 10.94 -2.45 -8.49
CA THR A 54 9.68 -2.75 -9.17
C THR A 54 8.63 -1.70 -8.86
N VAL A 55 8.47 -1.30 -7.59
CA VAL A 55 7.55 -0.22 -7.20
C VAL A 55 7.89 1.08 -7.93
N THR A 56 9.18 1.47 -7.94
CA THR A 56 9.66 2.66 -8.66
C THR A 56 9.35 2.57 -10.16
N ARG A 57 9.51 1.40 -10.77
CA ARG A 57 9.21 1.18 -12.20
C ARG A 57 7.72 1.37 -12.49
N TYR A 58 6.85 0.78 -11.67
CA TYR A 58 5.41 0.94 -11.82
C TYR A 58 4.97 2.40 -11.69
N VAL A 59 5.50 3.12 -10.69
CA VAL A 59 5.23 4.55 -10.52
C VAL A 59 5.70 5.36 -11.74
N LYS A 60 6.92 5.11 -12.24
CA LYS A 60 7.45 5.80 -13.43
C LYS A 60 6.59 5.57 -14.67
N ARG A 61 5.98 4.39 -14.80
CA ARG A 61 5.07 4.02 -15.90
C ARG A 61 3.62 4.47 -15.68
N GLY A 62 3.31 5.14 -14.57
CA GLY A 62 1.94 5.58 -14.25
C GLY A 62 1.00 4.46 -13.84
N LEU A 63 1.53 3.29 -13.47
CA LEU A 63 0.75 2.09 -13.12
C LEU A 63 0.35 2.03 -11.64
N LEU A 64 0.97 2.86 -10.79
CA LEU A 64 0.61 3.01 -9.38
C LEU A 64 0.28 4.47 -9.07
N PRO A 65 -0.84 4.75 -8.38
CA PRO A 65 -1.19 6.09 -7.95
C PRO A 65 -0.29 6.50 -6.77
N VAL A 66 0.56 7.50 -7.01
CA VAL A 66 1.39 8.14 -5.98
C VAL A 66 0.72 9.42 -5.52
N ILE A 67 0.70 9.65 -4.21
CA ILE A 67 0.17 10.88 -3.61
C ILE A 67 1.19 12.01 -3.72
N GLU A 68 2.45 11.71 -3.39
CA GLU A 68 3.51 12.70 -3.42
C GLU A 68 4.82 12.11 -3.96
N ARG A 69 5.46 12.85 -4.87
CA ARG A 69 6.83 12.61 -5.32
C ARG A 69 7.69 13.72 -4.75
N THR A 70 8.18 13.56 -3.53
CA THR A 70 9.28 14.44 -3.12
C THR A 70 10.53 14.06 -3.95
N SER A 71 11.38 15.04 -4.23
CA SER A 71 12.44 15.00 -5.24
C SER A 71 13.51 13.91 -5.06
N SER A 72 13.48 13.15 -3.97
CA SER A 72 14.30 11.97 -3.74
C SER A 72 13.53 10.66 -3.98
N ARG A 73 14.20 9.68 -4.62
CA ARG A 73 13.66 8.33 -4.89
C ARG A 73 13.17 7.56 -3.65
N SER A 74 13.45 8.05 -2.44
CA SER A 74 13.24 7.36 -1.17
C SER A 74 11.91 7.65 -0.48
N ASN A 75 11.11 8.59 -1.01
CA ASN A 75 9.97 9.15 -0.28
C ASN A 75 8.65 9.00 -1.06
N LEU A 76 8.47 7.88 -1.77
CA LEU A 76 7.20 7.60 -2.45
C LEU A 76 6.12 7.29 -1.41
N GLN A 77 5.03 8.04 -1.47
CA GLN A 77 3.87 7.87 -0.61
C GLN A 77 2.65 7.40 -1.40
N PHE A 78 1.94 6.45 -0.83
CA PHE A 78 0.79 5.80 -1.44
C PHE A 78 -0.38 5.78 -0.48
N ARG A 79 -1.59 5.79 -1.02
CA ARG A 79 -2.79 5.48 -0.25
C ARG A 79 -2.88 3.98 -0.06
N LEU A 80 -3.07 3.51 1.17
CA LEU A 80 -3.17 2.09 1.44
C LEU A 80 -4.36 1.45 0.71
N SER A 81 -5.53 2.11 0.67
CA SER A 81 -6.70 1.59 -0.05
C SER A 81 -6.42 1.33 -1.53
N ASP A 82 -5.70 2.24 -2.19
CA ASP A 82 -5.37 2.11 -3.61
C ASP A 82 -4.38 0.96 -3.84
N ILE A 83 -3.41 0.80 -2.93
CA ILE A 83 -2.45 -0.31 -2.97
C ILE A 83 -3.14 -1.66 -2.75
N LEU A 84 -4.09 -1.75 -1.82
CA LEU A 84 -4.85 -2.98 -1.56
C LEU A 84 -5.77 -3.37 -2.72
N LYS A 85 -6.33 -2.39 -3.44
CA LYS A 85 -7.12 -2.64 -4.66
C LYS A 85 -6.27 -3.01 -5.87
N THR A 86 -5.00 -2.65 -5.87
CA THR A 86 -4.14 -2.87 -7.04
C THR A 86 -3.79 -4.34 -7.20
N ASP A 87 -4.07 -4.88 -8.38
CA ASP A 87 -3.72 -6.24 -8.77
C ASP A 87 -2.30 -6.29 -9.35
N PHE A 88 -1.32 -6.59 -8.49
CA PHE A 88 0.08 -6.63 -8.88
C PHE A 88 0.40 -7.77 -9.85
N ASP A 89 -0.39 -8.85 -9.87
CA ASP A 89 -0.19 -9.95 -10.83
C ASP A 89 -0.57 -9.52 -12.24
N LYS A 90 -1.61 -8.70 -12.38
CA LYS A 90 -1.92 -8.04 -13.67
C LYS A 90 -0.82 -7.06 -14.06
N LEU A 91 -0.32 -6.26 -13.13
CA LEU A 91 0.76 -5.30 -13.43
C LEU A 91 2.05 -5.99 -13.91
N ARG A 92 2.40 -7.15 -13.33
CA ARG A 92 3.57 -7.94 -13.75
C ARG A 92 3.51 -8.36 -15.22
N LYS A 93 2.32 -8.60 -15.77
CA LYS A 93 2.11 -8.97 -17.18
C LYS A 93 2.24 -7.80 -18.16
N LEU A 94 2.22 -6.56 -17.65
CA LEU A 94 2.35 -5.34 -18.44
C LEU A 94 3.82 -4.84 -18.50
N ILE A 95 4.74 -5.53 -17.81
CA ILE A 95 6.16 -5.19 -17.82
C ILE A 95 6.90 -6.01 -18.86
#